data_AF-A0A9N9I626-F1
#
_entry.id   AF-A0A9N9I626-F1
#
_cell.length_a   1.000
_cell.length_b   1.000
_cell.length_c   1.000
_cell.angle_alpha   90.00
_cell.angle_beta   90.00
_cell.angle_gamma   90.00
#
_symmetry.space_group_name_H-M   'P 1'
#
loop_
_entity.id
_entity.type
_entity.pdbx_description
1 polymer ?
#
loop_
_entity_poly.entity_id
_entity_poly.type
_entity_poly.pdbx_seq_one_letter_code
_entity_poly.pdbx_strand_id
1 'polypeptide(L)'
;ANGTQIKTDKDDRGFCSSLIQGQIPSNLNMVSSLIISPTDGEKIKEKKPFVIKVKVKNLNTGFFSDPNAEYYTAQQQLGKNGFINGHCHVTVQRLDGDEIPDPTKFVFFKGLEDKAKNNELSVKVDHGLPSGFYRLCTMASALTHQPVIMPVAQRGSQDDCIRFKV
;
A
#
# COMPACT_ATOMS: atom_id res chain seq x y z
N ALA A 1 8.37 4.30 9.37
CA ALA A 1 7.93 5.05 10.55
C ALA A 1 7.27 4.08 11.52
N ASN A 2 7.40 4.30 12.84
CA ASN A 2 6.79 3.43 13.85
C ASN A 2 5.32 3.79 14.15
N GLY A 3 4.77 4.84 13.53
CA GLY A 3 3.43 5.36 13.77
C GLY A 3 3.29 6.06 15.13
N THR A 4 2.34 6.98 15.24
CA THR A 4 2.04 7.80 16.44
C THR A 4 0.81 7.34 17.22
N GLN A 5 0.09 6.35 16.70
CA GLN A 5 -1.03 5.75 17.39
C GLN A 5 -0.57 5.11 18.71
N ILE A 6 -1.41 5.21 19.75
CA ILE A 6 -1.28 4.38 20.96
C ILE A 6 -1.31 2.92 20.50
N LYS A 7 -0.65 1.99 21.19
CA LYS A 7 -0.59 0.57 20.82
C LYS A 7 -1.04 -0.27 22.01
N THR A 8 -1.64 -1.42 21.73
CA THR A 8 -1.91 -2.40 22.79
C THR A 8 -0.61 -3.15 23.02
N ASP A 9 0.12 -2.79 24.05
CA ASP A 9 1.30 -3.54 24.51
C ASP A 9 0.87 -4.54 25.59
N LYS A 10 1.74 -5.52 25.90
CA LYS A 10 1.41 -6.67 26.77
C LYS A 10 0.78 -6.31 28.13
N ASP A 11 0.98 -5.09 28.61
CA ASP A 11 0.50 -4.59 29.89
C ASP A 11 -0.49 -3.40 29.79
N ASP A 12 -0.89 -2.99 28.57
CA ASP A 12 -1.72 -1.79 28.37
C ASP A 12 -3.14 -2.14 27.91
N ARG A 13 -4.13 -1.52 28.54
CA ARG A 13 -5.56 -1.74 28.24
C ARG A 13 -5.81 -1.30 26.80
N GLY A 14 -6.15 -2.26 25.94
CA GLY A 14 -6.28 -2.02 24.50
C GLY A 14 -7.16 -0.82 24.17
N PHE A 15 -6.73 -0.03 23.20
CA PHE A 15 -7.44 1.17 22.76
C PHE A 15 -8.18 0.88 21.43
N CYS A 16 -9.36 1.47 21.27
CA CYS A 16 -10.06 1.53 19.99
C CYS A 16 -9.47 2.65 19.13
N SER A 17 -9.63 2.57 17.80
CA SER A 17 -9.41 3.75 16.94
C SER A 17 -10.23 4.91 17.48
N SER A 18 -9.57 5.98 17.95
CA SER A 18 -10.24 7.15 18.56
C SER A 18 -10.95 8.03 17.53
N LEU A 19 -10.70 7.78 16.23
CA LEU A 19 -11.30 8.50 15.13
C LEU A 19 -12.46 7.72 14.53
N ILE A 20 -13.53 8.45 14.19
CA ILE A 20 -14.53 7.93 13.26
C ILE A 20 -13.86 7.64 11.91
N GLN A 21 -14.31 6.58 11.25
CA GLN A 21 -13.68 6.03 10.05
C GLN A 21 -13.61 7.04 8.88
N GLY A 22 -14.57 7.95 8.80
CA GLY A 22 -14.67 8.97 7.76
C GLY A 22 -15.69 8.63 6.68
N GLN A 23 -15.57 9.31 5.55
CA GLN A 23 -16.50 9.20 4.43
C GLN A 23 -16.26 7.92 3.62
N ILE A 24 -17.34 7.26 3.22
CA ILE A 24 -17.30 6.02 2.42
C ILE A 24 -17.61 6.37 0.96
N PRO A 25 -16.79 5.94 -0.02
CA PRO A 25 -17.08 6.19 -1.44
C PRO A 25 -18.31 5.41 -1.90
N SER A 26 -18.89 5.79 -3.03
CA SER A 26 -19.96 5.00 -3.66
C SER A 26 -19.42 3.68 -4.23
N ASN A 27 -20.31 2.72 -4.53
CA ASN A 27 -19.95 1.44 -5.14
C ASN A 27 -19.19 1.60 -6.48
N LEU A 28 -19.44 2.68 -7.21
CA LEU A 28 -18.77 2.99 -8.48
C LEU A 28 -17.36 3.58 -8.30
N ASN A 29 -17.08 4.09 -7.10
CA ASN A 29 -15.84 4.78 -6.75
C ASN A 29 -14.92 3.93 -5.87
N MET A 30 -15.12 2.60 -5.88
CA MET A 30 -14.26 1.66 -5.19
C MET A 30 -12.83 1.68 -5.76
N VAL A 31 -11.83 1.77 -4.87
CA VAL A 31 -10.40 1.72 -5.19
C VAL A 31 -9.99 0.34 -5.67
N SER A 32 -9.09 0.30 -6.64
CA SER A 32 -8.41 -0.92 -7.10
C SER A 32 -7.03 -0.57 -7.62
N SER A 33 -6.06 -1.46 -7.43
CA SER A 33 -4.71 -1.35 -7.96
C SER A 33 -4.33 -2.60 -8.75
N LEU A 34 -3.36 -2.44 -9.66
CA LEU A 34 -2.79 -3.52 -10.46
C LEU A 34 -1.30 -3.27 -10.66
N ILE A 35 -0.46 -4.21 -10.27
CA ILE A 35 0.97 -4.18 -10.53
C ILE A 35 1.21 -4.58 -11.98
N ILE A 36 1.87 -3.71 -12.74
CA ILE A 36 2.15 -3.92 -14.17
C ILE A 36 3.64 -4.13 -14.46
N SER A 37 4.52 -3.81 -13.50
CA SER A 37 5.94 -4.14 -13.57
C SER A 37 6.51 -4.29 -12.15
N PRO A 38 7.27 -5.35 -11.86
CA PRO A 38 7.41 -6.56 -12.69
C PRO A 38 6.06 -7.22 -12.98
N THR A 39 5.98 -8.10 -13.96
CA THR A 39 4.80 -8.95 -14.18
C THR A 39 4.83 -10.16 -13.27
N ASP A 40 3.68 -10.79 -13.01
CA ASP A 40 3.64 -12.05 -12.27
C ASP A 40 4.49 -13.14 -12.95
N GLY A 41 5.30 -13.84 -12.17
CA GLY A 41 6.27 -14.84 -12.62
C GLY A 41 7.53 -14.30 -13.30
N GLU A 42 7.71 -12.98 -13.44
CA GLU A 42 8.87 -12.40 -14.12
C GLU A 42 10.19 -12.80 -13.44
N LYS A 43 11.26 -12.96 -14.24
CA LYS A 43 12.64 -13.15 -13.77
C LYS A 43 13.43 -11.87 -14.00
N ILE A 44 13.74 -11.18 -12.92
CA ILE A 44 14.57 -9.97 -12.93
C ILE A 44 16.03 -10.38 -12.72
N LYS A 45 16.98 -9.56 -13.20
CA LYS A 45 18.41 -9.79 -12.95
C LYS A 45 18.77 -9.39 -11.51
N GLU A 46 19.44 -10.28 -10.79
CA GLU A 46 19.95 -9.97 -9.46
C GLU A 46 20.87 -8.75 -9.41
N LYS A 47 20.75 -7.97 -8.32
CA LYS A 47 21.57 -6.79 -8.03
C LYS A 47 21.59 -5.75 -9.16
N LYS A 48 20.54 -5.73 -9.99
CA LYS A 48 20.33 -4.72 -11.03
C LYS A 48 19.09 -3.88 -10.74
N PRO A 49 19.14 -2.57 -11.03
CA PRO A 49 17.98 -1.71 -10.84
C PRO A 49 16.81 -2.17 -11.70
N PHE A 50 15.62 -2.07 -11.14
CA PHE A 50 14.36 -2.21 -11.87
C PHE A 50 13.35 -1.20 -11.36
N VAL A 51 12.22 -1.07 -12.07
CA VAL A 51 11.15 -0.12 -11.72
C VAL A 51 9.90 -0.91 -11.39
N ILE A 52 9.31 -0.61 -10.25
CA ILE A 52 7.97 -1.08 -9.91
C ILE A 52 6.97 -0.07 -10.47
N LYS A 53 5.95 -0.56 -11.17
CA LYS A 53 4.87 0.25 -11.74
C LYS A 53 3.52 -0.31 -11.32
N VAL A 54 2.65 0.59 -10.89
CA VAL A 54 1.32 0.25 -10.38
C VAL A 54 0.30 1.14 -11.05
N LYS A 55 -0.74 0.54 -11.64
CA LYS A 55 -1.94 1.27 -12.03
C LYS A 55 -2.89 1.37 -10.84
N VAL A 56 -3.47 2.54 -10.62
CA VAL A 56 -4.43 2.78 -9.54
C VAL A 56 -5.69 3.40 -10.11
N LYS A 57 -6.85 2.89 -9.70
CA LYS A 57 -8.17 3.37 -10.11
C LYS A 57 -8.94 3.92 -8.90
N ASN A 58 -9.68 5.01 -9.12
CA ASN A 58 -10.61 5.60 -8.15
C ASN A 58 -9.98 6.05 -6.81
N LEU A 59 -8.69 6.38 -6.81
CA LEU A 59 -7.98 6.98 -5.67
C LEU A 59 -7.40 8.32 -6.10
N ASN A 60 -7.67 9.38 -5.33
CA ASN A 60 -6.94 10.64 -5.48
C ASN A 60 -5.57 10.44 -4.81
N THR A 61 -4.59 10.06 -5.62
CA THR A 61 -3.19 9.89 -5.20
C THR A 61 -2.52 11.24 -4.94
N GLY A 62 -1.38 11.23 -4.25
CA GLY A 62 -0.66 12.45 -3.86
C GLY A 62 -1.09 13.04 -2.52
N PHE A 63 -1.90 12.33 -1.74
CA PHE A 63 -2.29 12.72 -0.38
C PHE A 63 -1.55 11.81 0.61
N PHE A 64 -0.42 12.30 1.11
CA PHE A 64 0.46 11.61 2.04
C PHE A 64 0.85 12.57 3.16
N SER A 65 0.55 12.19 4.40
CA SER A 65 0.92 12.93 5.61
C SER A 65 2.19 12.36 6.26
N ASP A 66 2.85 13.10 7.15
CA ASP A 66 4.07 12.59 7.81
C ASP A 66 3.73 11.40 8.72
N PRO A 67 4.18 10.17 8.43
CA PRO A 67 3.83 9.00 9.23
C PRO A 67 4.47 8.99 10.64
N ASN A 68 5.39 9.91 10.96
CA ASN A 68 5.93 10.07 12.31
C ASN A 68 5.15 11.09 13.16
N ALA A 69 4.23 11.85 12.57
CA ALA A 69 3.44 12.88 13.25
C ALA A 69 1.92 12.67 13.09
N GLU A 70 1.50 12.17 11.93
CA GLU A 70 0.11 12.17 11.46
C GLU A 70 -0.42 10.76 11.15
N TYR A 71 0.12 9.73 11.80
CA TYR A 71 -0.34 8.35 11.59
C TYR A 71 -1.68 8.10 12.29
N TYR A 72 -2.71 7.83 11.50
CA TYR A 72 -4.10 7.66 11.91
C TYR A 72 -4.64 8.87 12.68
N THR A 73 -4.28 10.09 12.27
CA THR A 73 -4.72 11.33 12.95
C THR A 73 -5.91 12.02 12.26
N ALA A 74 -6.28 11.60 11.06
CA ALA A 74 -7.44 12.12 10.35
C ALA A 74 -8.35 11.01 9.81
N GLN A 75 -9.62 11.37 9.61
CA GLN A 75 -10.64 10.48 9.06
C GLN A 75 -10.46 10.36 7.54
N GLN A 76 -10.96 9.28 6.94
CA GLN A 76 -11.01 9.17 5.48
C GLN A 76 -11.85 10.31 4.88
N GLN A 77 -11.32 11.01 3.88
CA GLN A 77 -12.02 12.08 3.17
C GLN A 77 -12.12 11.76 1.68
N LEU A 78 -13.25 12.13 1.08
CA LEU A 78 -13.44 12.06 -0.36
C LEU A 78 -13.10 13.41 -1.01
N GLY A 79 -12.49 13.36 -2.19
CA GLY A 79 -12.40 14.53 -3.06
C GLY A 79 -13.75 14.85 -3.71
N LYS A 80 -13.82 15.96 -4.45
CA LYS A 80 -15.05 16.39 -5.15
C LYS A 80 -15.58 15.38 -6.16
N ASN A 81 -14.71 14.49 -6.67
CA ASN A 81 -15.06 13.38 -7.57
C ASN A 81 -15.58 12.14 -6.83
N GLY A 82 -15.64 12.16 -5.50
CA GLY A 82 -16.06 11.04 -4.68
C GLY A 82 -15.02 9.92 -4.55
N PHE A 83 -13.77 10.15 -4.98
CA PHE A 83 -12.65 9.24 -4.75
C PHE A 83 -12.00 9.55 -3.40
N ILE A 84 -11.45 8.53 -2.75
CA ILE A 84 -10.72 8.69 -1.49
C ILE A 84 -9.45 9.52 -1.74
N ASN A 85 -9.17 10.49 -0.87
CA ASN A 85 -7.88 11.18 -0.81
C ASN A 85 -6.88 10.31 -0.08
N GLY A 86 -5.86 9.83 -0.78
CA GLY A 86 -4.87 8.94 -0.22
C GLY A 86 -3.63 8.70 -1.07
N HIS A 87 -3.01 7.56 -0.85
CA HIS A 87 -1.78 7.14 -1.50
C HIS A 87 -1.67 5.60 -1.50
N CYS A 88 -0.66 5.07 -2.20
CA CYS A 88 -0.36 3.64 -2.18
C CYS A 88 1.04 3.42 -1.59
N HIS A 89 1.25 2.28 -0.95
CA HIS A 89 2.60 1.77 -0.68
C HIS A 89 2.88 0.58 -1.59
N VAL A 90 4.16 0.25 -1.75
CA VAL A 90 4.60 -1.03 -2.28
C VAL A 90 5.57 -1.69 -1.30
N THR A 91 5.40 -2.99 -1.11
CA THR A 91 6.25 -3.79 -0.23
C THR A 91 6.71 -5.03 -0.98
N VAL A 92 8.02 -5.29 -0.96
CA VAL A 92 8.60 -6.53 -1.45
C VAL A 92 9.09 -7.36 -0.28
N GLN A 93 8.59 -8.58 -0.18
CA GLN A 93 9.00 -9.55 0.83
C GLN A 93 9.63 -10.76 0.15
N ARG A 94 10.70 -11.29 0.73
CA ARG A 94 11.22 -12.60 0.35
C ARG A 94 10.23 -13.66 0.81
N LEU A 95 10.01 -14.65 -0.03
CA LEU A 95 9.23 -15.85 0.28
C LEU A 95 10.19 -17.01 0.46
N ASP A 96 9.97 -17.79 1.52
CA ASP A 96 10.72 -19.00 1.82
C ASP A 96 9.74 -20.19 1.83
N GLY A 97 9.52 -20.77 0.63
CA GLY A 97 8.54 -21.85 0.45
C GLY A 97 7.09 -21.37 0.61
N ASP A 98 6.30 -22.16 1.34
CA ASP A 98 4.88 -21.92 1.60
C ASP A 98 4.61 -21.26 2.97
N GLU A 99 5.68 -20.78 3.63
CA GLU A 99 5.57 -20.10 4.92
C GLU A 99 4.85 -18.75 4.79
N ILE A 100 4.06 -18.41 5.81
CA ILE A 100 3.40 -17.11 5.90
C ILE A 100 4.49 -16.05 6.17
N PRO A 101 4.64 -15.03 5.31
CA PRO A 101 5.70 -14.03 5.48
C PRO A 101 5.45 -13.16 6.71
N ASP A 102 6.50 -12.98 7.53
CA ASP A 102 6.52 -12.09 8.68
C ASP A 102 6.31 -10.62 8.22
N PRO A 103 5.23 -9.93 8.64
CA PRO A 103 4.91 -8.59 8.17
C PRO A 103 5.93 -7.53 8.63
N THR A 104 6.80 -7.85 9.60
CA THR A 104 7.89 -6.96 10.04
C THR A 104 9.14 -7.06 9.17
N LYS A 105 9.21 -8.08 8.28
CA LYS A 105 10.36 -8.34 7.41
C LYS A 105 10.01 -8.06 5.96
N PHE A 106 10.74 -7.13 5.35
CA PHE A 106 10.66 -6.79 3.94
C PHE A 106 12.06 -6.44 3.41
N VAL A 107 12.28 -6.63 2.10
CA VAL A 107 13.53 -6.27 1.42
C VAL A 107 13.42 -4.93 0.71
N PHE A 108 12.19 -4.45 0.48
CA PHE A 108 11.92 -3.12 -0.06
C PHE A 108 10.55 -2.64 0.42
N PHE A 109 10.46 -1.37 0.79
CA PHE A 109 9.21 -0.69 1.12
C PHE A 109 9.29 0.76 0.62
N LYS A 110 8.21 1.25 0.01
CA LYS A 110 8.09 2.67 -0.32
C LYS A 110 6.64 3.13 -0.27
N GLY A 111 6.40 4.25 0.41
CA GLY A 111 5.20 5.06 0.23
C GLY A 111 5.29 5.87 -1.08
N LEU A 112 4.26 5.76 -1.91
CA LEU A 112 4.16 6.44 -3.20
C LEU A 112 3.45 7.79 -2.98
N GLU A 113 4.25 8.81 -2.69
CA GLU A 113 3.82 10.15 -2.27
C GLU A 113 3.30 11.02 -3.44
N ASP A 114 3.64 10.65 -4.67
CA ASP A 114 3.32 11.45 -5.85
C ASP A 114 1.89 11.24 -6.36
N LYS A 115 1.39 12.23 -7.11
CA LYS A 115 0.19 12.06 -7.94
C LYS A 115 0.48 11.10 -9.09
N ALA A 116 -0.42 10.16 -9.31
CA ALA A 116 -0.35 9.24 -10.43
C ALA A 116 -0.41 10.02 -11.76
N LYS A 117 0.46 9.63 -12.71
CA LYS A 117 0.45 10.16 -14.07
C LYS A 117 -0.23 9.14 -14.96
N ASN A 118 -1.32 9.50 -15.62
CA ASN A 118 -2.14 8.57 -16.39
C ASN A 118 -2.58 7.33 -15.59
N ASN A 119 -2.95 7.54 -14.31
CA ASN A 119 -3.30 6.49 -13.35
C ASN A 119 -2.15 5.52 -13.01
N GLU A 120 -0.89 5.84 -13.33
CA GLU A 120 0.28 5.04 -13.00
C GLU A 120 1.14 5.73 -11.92
N LEU A 121 1.56 4.94 -10.93
CA LEU A 121 2.59 5.27 -9.96
C LEU A 121 3.84 4.43 -10.27
N SER A 122 5.02 4.99 -10.03
CA SER A 122 6.28 4.30 -10.30
C SER A 122 7.31 4.56 -9.21
N VAL A 123 8.10 3.55 -8.87
CA VAL A 123 9.25 3.68 -7.98
C VAL A 123 10.40 2.81 -8.47
N LYS A 124 11.62 3.32 -8.34
CA LYS A 124 12.84 2.58 -8.70
C LYS A 124 13.38 1.81 -7.50
N VAL A 125 13.77 0.56 -7.72
CA VAL A 125 14.55 -0.24 -6.76
C VAL A 125 16.01 -0.14 -7.19
N ASP A 126 16.72 0.87 -6.69
CA ASP A 126 18.00 1.32 -7.26
C ASP A 126 19.12 0.28 -7.27
N HIS A 127 19.20 -0.55 -6.24
CA HIS A 127 20.26 -1.55 -6.09
C HIS A 127 19.83 -2.95 -6.54
N GLY A 128 18.59 -3.09 -7.01
CA GLY A 128 17.98 -4.40 -7.24
C GLY A 128 17.81 -5.20 -5.95
N LEU A 129 17.63 -6.52 -6.10
CA LEU A 129 17.49 -7.47 -5.01
C LEU A 129 18.48 -8.63 -5.20
N PRO A 130 18.88 -9.34 -4.14
CA PRO A 130 19.63 -10.60 -4.29
C PRO A 130 18.76 -11.68 -4.92
N SER A 131 19.37 -12.76 -5.43
CA SER A 131 18.57 -13.86 -5.98
C SER A 131 17.62 -14.46 -4.95
N GLY A 132 16.41 -14.79 -5.39
CA GLY A 132 15.36 -15.32 -4.51
C GLY A 132 13.97 -15.31 -5.14
N PHE A 133 12.99 -15.76 -4.36
CA PHE A 133 11.58 -15.69 -4.69
C PHE A 133 10.91 -14.61 -3.83
N TYR A 134 10.12 -13.75 -4.47
CA TYR A 134 9.62 -12.54 -3.83
C TYR A 134 8.12 -12.38 -4.09
N ARG A 135 7.43 -11.79 -3.10
CA ARG A 135 6.09 -11.24 -3.23
C ARG A 135 6.18 -9.72 -3.26
N LEU A 136 5.60 -9.10 -4.28
CA LEU A 136 5.37 -7.65 -4.33
C LEU A 136 3.88 -7.40 -4.14
N CYS A 137 3.53 -6.59 -3.16
CA CYS A 137 2.14 -6.17 -2.91
C CYS A 137 2.00 -4.66 -2.87
N THR A 138 0.82 -4.17 -3.24
CA THR A 138 0.39 -2.79 -2.99
C THR A 138 -0.34 -2.67 -1.65
N MET A 139 -0.40 -1.46 -1.10
CA MET A 139 -1.25 -1.13 0.06
C MET A 139 -1.90 0.24 -0.15
N ALA A 140 -3.18 0.29 -0.48
CA ALA A 140 -3.96 1.51 -0.63
C ALA A 140 -4.35 2.08 0.74
N SER A 141 -3.98 3.33 0.96
CA SER A 141 -4.17 4.02 2.24
C SER A 141 -4.83 5.39 2.03
N ALA A 142 -5.62 5.84 3.00
CA ALA A 142 -6.07 7.23 3.06
C ALA A 142 -4.92 8.16 3.48
N LEU A 143 -5.16 9.47 3.45
CA LEU A 143 -4.17 10.53 3.77
C LEU A 143 -3.29 10.24 4.99
N THR A 144 -3.88 9.77 6.09
CA THR A 144 -3.20 9.49 7.36
C THR A 144 -2.85 8.03 7.57
N HIS A 145 -2.62 7.29 6.48
CA HIS A 145 -2.07 5.92 6.44
C HIS A 145 -3.02 4.77 6.79
N GLN A 146 -4.26 5.04 7.21
CA GLN A 146 -5.21 3.96 7.46
C GLN A 146 -5.61 3.26 6.16
N PRO A 147 -5.87 1.94 6.18
CA PRO A 147 -6.40 1.24 5.02
C PRO A 147 -7.68 1.91 4.51
N VAL A 148 -7.86 1.92 3.19
CA VAL A 148 -9.07 2.49 2.59
C VAL A 148 -10.33 1.73 3.00
N ILE A 149 -11.36 2.47 3.37
CA ILE A 149 -12.65 1.94 3.84
C ILE A 149 -13.64 1.99 2.69
N MET A 150 -14.27 0.85 2.40
CA MET A 150 -15.00 0.58 1.15
C MET A 150 -16.46 0.16 1.43
N PRO A 151 -17.42 0.51 0.54
CA PRO A 151 -18.86 0.44 0.81
C PRO A 151 -19.49 -0.95 0.81
N VAL A 152 -18.83 -1.96 0.24
CA VAL A 152 -19.45 -3.28 -0.02
C VAL A 152 -18.51 -4.40 0.39
N ALA A 153 -19.01 -5.40 1.12
CA ALA A 153 -18.22 -6.57 1.54
C ALA A 153 -17.84 -7.48 0.36
N GLN A 154 -18.80 -7.78 -0.53
CA GLN A 154 -18.58 -8.57 -1.74
C GLN A 154 -17.97 -7.72 -2.86
N ARG A 155 -16.64 -7.57 -2.84
CA ARG A 155 -15.86 -6.80 -3.81
C ARG A 155 -14.51 -7.46 -4.06
N GLY A 156 -13.83 -7.05 -5.13
CA GLY A 156 -12.40 -7.35 -5.31
C GLY A 156 -11.54 -6.64 -4.26
N SER A 157 -10.35 -7.17 -4.01
CA SER A 157 -9.34 -6.48 -3.20
C SER A 157 -8.97 -5.15 -3.83
N GLN A 158 -8.82 -4.11 -3.02
CA GLN A 158 -8.26 -2.83 -3.46
C GLN A 158 -6.76 -2.91 -3.78
N ASP A 159 -6.09 -3.91 -3.20
CA ASP A 159 -4.66 -4.19 -3.31
C ASP A 159 -4.39 -5.38 -4.23
N ASP A 160 -3.22 -5.38 -4.84
CA ASP A 160 -2.72 -6.42 -5.72
C ASP A 160 -1.43 -7.02 -5.17
N CYS A 161 -1.19 -8.29 -5.47
CA CYS A 161 0.02 -9.00 -5.09
C CYS A 161 0.45 -9.96 -6.20
N ILE A 162 1.69 -9.81 -6.66
CA ILE A 162 2.33 -10.71 -7.61
C ILE A 162 3.53 -11.41 -6.98
N ARG A 163 3.99 -12.47 -7.61
CA ARG A 163 5.23 -13.17 -7.24
C ARG A 163 6.21 -13.12 -8.40
N PHE A 164 7.49 -12.90 -8.10
CA PHE A 164 8.53 -12.83 -9.10
C PHE A 164 9.84 -13.42 -8.58
N LYS A 165 10.77 -13.70 -9.49
CA LYS A 165 12.10 -14.23 -9.18
C LYS A 165 13.15 -13.19 -9.51
N VAL A 166 14.22 -13.21 -8.73
CA VAL A 166 15.44 -12.44 -8.96
C VAL A 166 16.64 -13.37 -9.02
#